data_AF-A0A1I6GZB2-F1
#
_entry.id   AF-A0A1I6GZB2-F1
#
_cell.length_a   1.000
_cell.length_b   1.000
_cell.length_c   1.000
_cell.angle_alpha   90.00
_cell.angle_beta   90.00
_cell.angle_gamma   90.00
#
_symmetry.space_group_name_H-M   'P 1'
#
loop_
_entity.id
_entity.type
_entity.pdbx_description
1 polymer ?
#
loop_
_entity_poly.entity_id
_entity_poly.type
_entity_poly.pdbx_seq_one_letter_code
_entity_poly.pdbx_strand_id
1 'polypeptide(L)'
;MQPLQFLVPLDAFAGIEPVLKYVILALVLVNMVTRLLAHRSHVKQARDGDGDESLSRFLPHSITTVLLVLASFLLLVFEPHAGTVLSTLVIGLFLADVFEYESRRVEARSKGLELEYPKAALGASVLVLMYAAYQSLFFLVEGYWNLVV
;
A
#
# COMPACT_ATOMS: atom_id res chain seq x y z
N MET A 1 6.61 -13.01 31.08
CA MET A 1 5.37 -12.46 30.48
C MET A 1 5.74 -11.14 29.82
N GLN A 2 5.70 -11.07 28.50
CA GLN A 2 5.81 -9.77 27.83
C GLN A 2 4.50 -9.00 28.12
N PRO A 3 4.56 -7.70 28.49
CA PRO A 3 3.37 -6.95 28.89
C PRO A 3 2.25 -6.90 27.83
N LEU A 4 2.59 -7.14 26.56
CA LEU A 4 1.65 -7.19 25.44
C LEU A 4 0.89 -8.53 25.29
N GLN A 5 1.36 -9.63 25.92
CA GLN A 5 0.69 -10.94 25.86
C GLN A 5 -0.71 -10.91 26.51
N PHE A 6 -1.01 -9.92 27.36
CA PHE A 6 -2.32 -9.76 27.97
C PHE A 6 -3.36 -9.15 27.01
N LEU A 7 -2.92 -8.32 26.05
CA LEU A 7 -3.82 -7.56 25.17
C LEU A 7 -4.03 -8.23 23.81
N VAL A 8 -3.02 -8.93 23.30
CA VAL A 8 -3.06 -9.63 22.01
C VAL A 8 -2.56 -11.06 22.21
N PRO A 9 -3.30 -12.10 21.78
CA PRO A 9 -2.85 -13.49 21.87
C PRO A 9 -1.77 -13.74 20.81
N LEU A 10 -0.55 -13.27 21.06
CA LEU A 10 0.58 -13.37 20.13
C LEU A 10 0.87 -14.82 19.72
N ASP A 11 0.65 -15.76 20.63
CA ASP A 11 0.84 -17.20 20.39
C ASP A 11 -0.07 -17.74 19.26
N ALA A 12 -1.25 -17.14 19.05
CA ALA A 12 -2.15 -17.52 17.95
C ALA A 12 -1.62 -17.10 16.57
N PHE A 13 -0.66 -16.17 16.52
CA PHE A 13 -0.09 -15.62 15.29
C PHE A 13 1.39 -15.97 15.09
N ALA A 14 1.99 -16.76 15.99
CA ALA A 14 3.40 -17.15 15.94
C ALA A 14 3.82 -17.83 14.62
N GLY A 15 2.89 -18.51 13.93
CA GLY A 15 3.16 -19.11 12.62
C GLY A 15 3.24 -18.09 11.46
N ILE A 16 2.73 -16.87 11.64
CA ILE A 16 2.66 -15.84 10.60
C ILE A 16 3.87 -14.92 10.65
N GLU A 17 4.42 -14.67 11.84
CA GLU A 17 5.55 -13.77 12.06
C GLU A 17 6.72 -13.97 11.07
N PRO A 18 7.21 -15.20 10.79
CA PRO A 18 8.36 -15.40 9.90
C PRO A 18 8.07 -15.07 8.44
N VAL A 19 6.80 -15.17 8.02
CA VAL A 19 6.38 -14.96 6.63
C VAL A 19 5.75 -13.59 6.40
N LEU A 20 5.41 -12.86 7.46
CA LEU A 20 4.65 -11.62 7.40
C LEU A 20 5.32 -10.56 6.50
N LYS A 21 6.64 -10.41 6.58
CA LYS A 21 7.40 -9.47 5.75
C LYS A 21 7.26 -9.77 4.24
N TYR A 22 7.27 -11.05 3.86
CA TYR A 22 7.08 -11.48 2.48
C TYR A 22 5.62 -11.31 2.03
N VAL A 23 4.65 -11.58 2.91
CA VAL A 23 3.24 -11.32 2.65
C VAL A 23 2.99 -9.83 2.39
N ILE A 24 3.59 -8.96 3.21
CA ILE A 24 3.53 -7.51 3.01
C ILE A 24 4.14 -7.13 1.67
N LEU A 25 5.34 -7.63 1.33
CA LEU A 25 5.96 -7.34 0.03
C LEU A 25 5.06 -7.75 -1.14
N ALA A 26 4.50 -8.97 -1.10
CA ALA A 26 3.57 -9.44 -2.11
C ALA A 26 2.33 -8.56 -2.20
N LEU A 27 1.76 -8.15 -1.06
CA LEU A 27 0.60 -7.28 -1.00
C LEU A 27 0.88 -5.87 -1.56
N VAL A 28 2.08 -5.32 -1.36
CA VAL A 28 2.52 -4.07 -2.00
C VAL A 28 2.54 -4.22 -3.51
N LEU A 29 3.12 -5.30 -4.04
CA LEU A 29 3.13 -5.56 -5.48
C LEU A 29 1.71 -5.70 -6.05
N VAL A 30 0.85 -6.44 -5.37
CA VAL A 30 -0.57 -6.57 -5.74
C VAL A 30 -1.27 -5.21 -5.70
N ASN A 31 -1.02 -4.38 -4.69
CA ASN A 31 -1.58 -3.03 -4.59
C ASN A 31 -1.15 -2.12 -5.75
N MET A 32 0.11 -2.20 -6.17
CA MET A 32 0.60 -1.47 -7.34
C MET A 32 -0.05 -1.95 -8.64
N VAL A 33 -0.22 -3.26 -8.80
CA VAL A 33 -0.91 -3.82 -9.97
C VAL A 33 -2.38 -3.39 -9.99
N THR A 34 -3.11 -3.53 -8.87
CA THR A 34 -4.52 -3.14 -8.80
C THR A 34 -4.72 -1.64 -9.04
N ARG A 35 -3.74 -0.80 -8.70
CA ARG A 35 -3.75 0.64 -9.03
C ARG A 35 -3.67 0.91 -10.52
N LEU A 36 -2.78 0.23 -11.24
CA LEU A 36 -2.69 0.37 -12.70
C LEU A 36 -4.00 -0.07 -13.36
N LEU A 37 -4.62 -1.13 -12.85
CA LEU A 37 -5.94 -1.59 -13.31
C LEU A 37 -7.05 -0.59 -12.95
N ALA A 38 -7.01 0.01 -11.76
CA ALA A 38 -7.94 1.05 -11.32
C ALA A 38 -7.86 2.26 -12.26
N HIS A 39 -6.65 2.75 -12.56
CA HIS A 39 -6.46 3.86 -13.50
C HIS A 39 -7.08 3.56 -14.87
N ARG A 40 -6.80 2.38 -15.44
CA ARG A 40 -7.40 1.96 -16.72
C ARG A 40 -8.94 1.90 -16.66
N SER A 41 -9.48 1.41 -15.55
CA SER A 41 -10.92 1.36 -15.31
C SER A 41 -11.53 2.77 -15.26
N HIS A 42 -10.88 3.71 -14.56
CA HIS A 42 -11.38 5.08 -14.43
C HIS A 42 -11.28 5.85 -15.76
N VAL A 43 -10.22 5.64 -16.55
CA VAL A 43 -10.10 6.19 -17.91
C VAL A 43 -11.23 5.69 -18.80
N LYS A 44 -11.55 4.38 -18.74
CA LYS A 44 -12.68 3.82 -19.48
C LYS A 44 -14.01 4.42 -19.04
N GLN A 45 -14.25 4.49 -17.73
CA GLN A 45 -15.49 5.07 -17.16
C GLN A 45 -15.67 6.53 -17.58
N ALA A 46 -14.62 7.35 -17.49
CA ALA A 46 -14.68 8.76 -17.89
C ALA A 46 -14.88 8.97 -19.39
N ARG A 47 -14.41 8.04 -20.23
CA ARG A 47 -14.61 8.09 -21.69
C ARG A 47 -16.03 7.67 -22.09
N ASP A 48 -16.55 6.64 -21.45
CA ASP A 48 -17.83 6.02 -21.81
C ASP A 48 -19.04 6.68 -21.09
N GLY A 49 -18.79 7.42 -20.01
CA GLY A 49 -19.81 8.02 -19.16
C GLY A 49 -19.94 9.55 -19.27
N ASP A 50 -20.96 10.10 -18.60
CA ASP A 50 -21.24 11.55 -18.58
C ASP A 50 -20.54 12.22 -17.38
N GLY A 51 -19.24 12.46 -17.51
CA GLY A 51 -18.44 13.14 -16.48
C GLY A 51 -18.24 12.33 -15.19
N ASP A 52 -18.27 12.99 -14.02
CA ASP A 52 -17.89 12.38 -12.73
C ASP A 52 -18.94 11.45 -12.12
N GLU A 53 -20.19 11.48 -12.59
CA GLU A 53 -21.27 10.60 -12.11
C GLU A 53 -21.02 9.12 -12.45
N SER A 54 -20.26 8.88 -13.52
CA SER A 54 -19.91 7.53 -13.98
C SER A 54 -18.72 6.91 -13.23
N LEU A 55 -17.97 7.72 -12.47
CA LEU A 55 -16.78 7.25 -11.77
C LEU A 55 -17.15 6.48 -10.49
N SER A 56 -16.64 5.26 -10.41
CA SER A 56 -16.78 4.37 -9.28
C SER A 56 -15.41 3.87 -8.81
N ARG A 57 -15.29 3.60 -7.50
CA ARG A 57 -14.04 3.09 -6.93
C ARG A 57 -13.77 1.66 -7.41
N PHE A 58 -12.54 1.38 -7.83
CA PHE A 58 -12.12 0.03 -8.18
C PHE A 58 -11.91 -0.83 -6.91
N LEU A 59 -12.91 -1.64 -6.57
CA LEU A 59 -12.94 -2.45 -5.34
C LEU A 59 -11.68 -3.27 -5.07
N PRO A 60 -11.06 -3.97 -6.06
CA PRO A 60 -9.84 -4.72 -5.79
C PRO A 60 -8.72 -3.86 -5.23
N HIS A 61 -8.59 -2.61 -5.72
CA HIS A 61 -7.57 -1.70 -5.20
C HIS A 61 -7.88 -1.28 -3.76
N SER A 62 -9.12 -0.83 -3.49
CA SER A 62 -9.56 -0.46 -2.14
C SER A 62 -9.32 -1.57 -1.11
N ILE A 63 -9.66 -2.82 -1.46
CA ILE A 63 -9.44 -3.98 -0.60
C ILE A 63 -7.95 -4.17 -0.33
N THR A 64 -7.10 -4.13 -1.38
CA THR A 64 -5.65 -4.30 -1.20
C THR A 64 -5.02 -3.20 -0.35
N THR A 65 -5.48 -1.94 -0.48
CA THR A 65 -4.99 -0.84 0.36
C THR A 65 -5.38 -1.04 1.83
N VAL A 66 -6.63 -1.44 2.10
CA VAL A 66 -7.08 -1.74 3.48
C VAL A 66 -6.28 -2.90 4.07
N LEU A 67 -6.12 -4.00 3.33
CA LEU A 67 -5.32 -5.14 3.77
C LEU A 67 -3.87 -4.71 4.06
N LEU A 68 -3.29 -3.81 3.27
CA LEU A 68 -1.93 -3.33 3.45
C LEU A 68 -1.80 -2.48 4.72
N VAL A 69 -2.78 -1.62 5.01
CA VAL A 69 -2.86 -0.87 6.28
C VAL A 69 -2.90 -1.85 7.46
N LEU A 70 -3.80 -2.83 7.43
CA LEU A 70 -3.92 -3.83 8.50
C LEU A 70 -2.63 -4.65 8.67
N ALA A 71 -2.01 -5.09 7.58
CA ALA A 71 -0.76 -5.83 7.62
C ALA A 71 0.40 -4.98 8.18
N SER A 72 0.42 -3.68 7.89
CA SER A 72 1.43 -2.76 8.45
C SER A 72 1.30 -2.59 9.96
N PHE A 73 0.07 -2.54 10.48
CA PHE A 73 -0.19 -2.52 11.92
C PHE A 73 0.05 -3.88 12.58
N LEU A 74 -0.21 -4.98 11.86
CA LEU A 74 0.17 -6.30 12.35
C LEU A 74 1.69 -6.42 12.50
N LEU A 75 2.48 -5.89 11.56
CA LEU A 75 3.94 -5.83 11.69
C LEU A 75 4.36 -4.95 12.87
N LEU A 76 3.66 -3.85 13.15
CA LEU A 76 3.93 -2.98 14.31
C LEU A 76 3.82 -3.74 15.64
N VAL A 77 2.91 -4.72 15.74
CA VAL A 77 2.74 -5.54 16.95
C VAL A 77 3.95 -6.46 17.17
N PHE A 78 4.51 -7.06 16.11
CA PHE A 78 5.66 -7.96 16.21
C PHE A 78 7.00 -7.22 16.26
N GLU A 79 7.16 -6.22 15.41
CA GLU A 79 8.39 -5.45 15.23
C GLU A 79 8.10 -3.95 15.33
N PRO A 80 8.03 -3.38 16.55
CA PRO A 80 7.57 -2.00 16.76
C PRO A 80 8.32 -0.95 15.94
N HIS A 81 9.64 -1.09 15.80
CA HIS A 81 10.42 -0.15 15.00
C HIS A 81 10.11 -0.29 13.51
N ALA A 82 10.18 -1.50 12.97
CA ALA A 82 9.98 -1.74 11.54
C ALA A 82 8.55 -1.40 11.11
N GLY A 83 7.56 -1.81 11.92
CA GLY A 83 6.15 -1.55 11.70
C GLY A 83 5.76 -0.08 11.85
N THR A 84 6.41 0.70 12.74
CA THR A 84 6.14 2.16 12.84
C THR A 84 6.49 2.86 11.53
N VAL A 85 7.66 2.57 10.97
CA VAL A 85 8.08 3.17 9.70
C VAL A 85 7.18 2.70 8.56
N LEU A 86 6.90 1.39 8.46
CA LEU A 86 6.04 0.86 7.40
C LEU A 86 4.63 1.45 7.47
N SER A 87 4.00 1.46 8.65
CA SER A 87 2.64 1.99 8.82
C SER A 87 2.56 3.48 8.49
N THR A 88 3.57 4.27 8.85
CA THR A 88 3.64 5.69 8.46
C THR A 88 3.63 5.85 6.93
N LEU A 89 4.45 5.07 6.22
CA LEU A 89 4.50 5.09 4.76
C LEU A 89 3.17 4.61 4.13
N VAL A 90 2.59 3.54 4.66
CA VAL A 90 1.33 2.95 4.17
C VAL A 90 0.13 3.86 4.43
N ILE A 91 0.07 4.57 5.56
CA ILE A 91 -0.94 5.59 5.82
C ILE A 91 -0.80 6.74 4.82
N GLY A 92 0.44 7.19 4.55
CA GLY A 92 0.70 8.19 3.52
C GLY A 92 0.22 7.74 2.13
N LEU A 93 0.47 6.48 1.78
CA LEU A 93 -0.04 5.86 0.55
C LEU A 93 -1.57 5.84 0.50
N PHE A 94 -2.23 5.40 1.57
CA PHE A 94 -3.68 5.38 1.68
C PHE A 94 -4.30 6.77 1.51
N LEU A 95 -3.71 7.80 2.14
CA LEU A 95 -4.15 9.18 1.97
C LEU A 95 -3.96 9.66 0.53
N ALA A 96 -2.84 9.31 -0.11
CA ALA A 96 -2.61 9.61 -1.51
C ALA A 96 -3.69 8.98 -2.41
N ASP A 97 -4.11 7.74 -2.14
CA ASP A 97 -5.18 7.06 -2.88
C ASP A 97 -6.54 7.75 -2.72
N VAL A 98 -6.86 8.24 -1.50
CA VAL A 98 -8.10 9.00 -1.26
C VAL A 98 -8.12 10.28 -2.07
N PHE A 99 -7.05 11.07 -2.03
CA PHE A 99 -6.98 12.32 -2.78
C PHE A 99 -6.87 12.10 -4.30
N GLU A 100 -6.24 11.02 -4.74
CA GLU A 100 -6.21 10.64 -6.16
C GLU A 100 -7.63 10.39 -6.68
N TYR A 101 -8.48 9.71 -5.92
CA TYR A 101 -9.86 9.51 -6.36
C TYR A 101 -10.62 10.84 -6.50
N GLU A 102 -10.47 11.75 -5.54
CA GLU A 102 -11.11 13.05 -5.62
C GLU A 102 -10.56 13.90 -6.77
N SER A 103 -9.26 13.86 -7.06
CA SER A 103 -8.67 14.57 -8.20
C SER A 103 -9.24 14.06 -9.52
N ARG A 104 -9.40 12.74 -9.67
CA ARG A 104 -10.00 12.13 -10.87
C ARG A 104 -11.44 12.55 -11.10
N ARG A 105 -12.23 12.76 -10.04
CA ARG A 105 -13.60 13.28 -10.19
C ARG A 105 -13.61 14.72 -10.69
N VAL A 106 -12.68 15.54 -10.21
CA VAL A 106 -12.51 16.91 -10.69
C VAL A 106 -12.06 16.94 -12.15
N GLU A 107 -11.11 16.07 -12.52
CA GLU A 107 -10.64 15.89 -13.90
C GLU A 107 -11.80 15.44 -14.81
N ALA A 108 -12.54 14.39 -14.43
CA ALA A 108 -13.66 13.87 -15.23
C ALA A 108 -14.80 14.88 -15.41
N ARG A 109 -15.05 15.75 -14.44
CA ARG A 109 -16.02 16.85 -14.56
C ARG A 109 -15.56 17.95 -15.52
N SER A 110 -14.25 18.13 -15.64
CA SER A 110 -13.65 19.17 -16.45
C SER A 110 -13.63 18.72 -17.91
N LYS A 111 -14.52 19.28 -18.76
CA LYS A 111 -14.73 18.91 -20.18
C LYS A 111 -13.50 18.95 -21.12
N GLY A 112 -12.30 19.26 -20.62
CA GLY A 112 -11.07 19.35 -21.40
C GLY A 112 -9.82 18.82 -20.70
N LEU A 113 -9.95 18.15 -19.54
CA LEU A 113 -8.82 17.50 -18.89
C LEU A 113 -8.87 15.99 -19.15
N GLU A 114 -7.79 15.44 -19.69
CA GLU A 114 -7.59 14.00 -19.69
C GLU A 114 -7.23 13.54 -18.27
N LEU A 115 -7.65 12.33 -17.88
CA LEU A 115 -7.28 11.80 -16.57
C LEU A 115 -5.77 11.62 -16.48
N GLU A 116 -5.15 12.29 -15.52
CA GLU A 116 -3.71 12.17 -15.33
C GLU A 116 -3.32 10.82 -14.72
N TYR A 117 -2.07 10.44 -14.97
CA TYR A 117 -1.46 9.33 -14.25
C TYR A 117 -1.39 9.63 -12.75
N PRO A 118 -1.54 8.61 -11.88
CA PRO A 118 -1.57 8.79 -10.43
C PRO A 118 -0.16 9.02 -9.84
N LYS A 119 0.47 10.17 -10.16
CA LYS A 119 1.88 10.46 -9.86
C LYS A 119 2.18 10.43 -8.35
N ALA A 120 1.38 11.14 -7.55
CA ALA A 120 1.59 11.25 -6.10
C ALA A 120 1.47 9.89 -5.43
N ALA A 121 0.41 9.17 -5.77
CA ALA A 121 0.15 7.87 -5.23
C ALA A 121 1.25 6.87 -5.68
N LEU A 122 1.67 6.88 -6.95
CA LEU A 122 2.79 6.05 -7.44
C LEU A 122 4.09 6.33 -6.69
N GLY A 123 4.40 7.60 -6.43
CA GLY A 123 5.56 7.97 -5.61
C GLY A 123 5.50 7.36 -4.21
N ALA A 124 4.35 7.45 -3.55
CA ALA A 124 4.13 6.82 -2.25
C ALA A 124 4.25 5.28 -2.32
N SER A 125 3.74 4.64 -3.38
CA SER A 125 3.90 3.19 -3.57
C SER A 125 5.36 2.77 -3.68
N VAL A 126 6.19 3.55 -4.37
CA VAL A 126 7.63 3.26 -4.51
C VAL A 126 8.33 3.33 -3.15
N LEU A 127 8.01 4.33 -2.31
CA LEU A 127 8.55 4.42 -0.95
C LEU A 127 8.18 3.19 -0.11
N VAL A 128 6.90 2.78 -0.14
CA VAL A 128 6.43 1.59 0.56
C VAL A 128 7.13 0.34 0.03
N LEU A 129 7.26 0.19 -1.29
CA LEU A 129 7.94 -0.94 -1.92
C LEU A 129 9.41 -1.02 -1.51
N MET A 130 10.15 0.08 -1.56
CA MET A 130 11.55 0.11 -1.15
C MET A 130 11.72 -0.32 0.30
N TYR A 131 10.87 0.19 1.20
CA TYR A 131 10.96 -0.17 2.60
C TYR A 131 10.54 -1.62 2.88
N ALA A 132 9.46 -2.10 2.26
CA ALA A 132 9.04 -3.49 2.37
C ALA A 132 10.08 -4.46 1.79
N ALA A 133 10.69 -4.12 0.66
CA ALA A 133 11.78 -4.89 0.05
C ALA A 133 13.02 -4.90 0.93
N TYR A 134 13.40 -3.75 1.51
CA TYR A 134 14.47 -3.70 2.51
C TYR A 134 14.18 -4.66 3.66
N GLN A 135 13.00 -4.60 4.28
CA GLN A 135 12.66 -5.47 5.41
C GLN A 135 12.64 -6.96 5.06
N SER A 136 12.20 -7.33 3.85
CA SER A 136 11.99 -8.74 3.46
C SER A 136 13.18 -9.37 2.74
N LEU A 137 14.03 -8.59 2.07
CA LEU A 137 15.09 -9.08 1.19
C LEU A 137 16.50 -8.68 1.67
N PHE A 138 16.64 -8.02 2.83
CA PHE A 138 17.94 -7.58 3.33
C PHE A 138 18.96 -8.73 3.42
N PHE A 139 18.52 -9.95 3.74
CA PHE A 139 19.37 -11.14 3.81
C PHE A 139 20.18 -11.42 2.52
N LEU A 140 19.72 -10.92 1.36
CA LEU A 140 20.43 -11.04 0.09
C LEU A 140 21.69 -10.16 0.02
N VAL A 141 21.72 -9.07 0.79
CA VAL A 141 22.77 -8.04 0.76
C VAL A 141 23.52 -7.94 2.09
N GLU A 142 22.96 -8.49 3.17
CA GLU A 142 23.50 -8.47 4.54
C GLU A 142 25.01 -8.76 4.60
N GLY A 143 25.46 -9.81 3.90
CA GLY A 143 26.88 -10.20 3.88
C GLY A 143 27.81 -9.11 3.33
N TYR A 144 27.37 -8.33 2.34
CA TYR A 144 28.15 -7.21 1.79
C TYR A 144 28.03 -5.96 2.66
N TRP A 145 26.85 -5.74 3.25
CA TRP A 145 26.60 -4.58 4.12
C TRP A 145 27.49 -4.61 5.37
N ASN A 146 27.61 -5.79 5.99
CA ASN A 146 28.43 -6.01 7.19
C ASN A 146 29.95 -5.90 6.94
N LEU A 147 30.40 -5.69 5.69
CA LEU A 147 31.80 -5.38 5.39
C LEU A 147 32.11 -3.88 5.54
N VAL A 148 31.09 -3.02 5.49
CA VAL A 148 31.24 -1.56 5.43
C VAL A 148 30.73 -0.87 6.70
N VAL A 149 29.71 -1.45 7.35
CA VAL A 149 29.15 -1.02 8.64
C VAL A 149 29.61 -1.98 9.73
#